data_AF-A0A3B8T2B9-F1
#
_entry.id   AF-A0A3B8T2B9-F1
#
_cell.length_a   1.000
_cell.length_b   1.000
_cell.length_c   1.000
_cell.angle_alpha   90.00
_cell.angle_beta   90.00
_cell.angle_gamma   90.00
#
_symmetry.space_group_name_H-M   'P 1'
#
loop_
_entity.id
_entity.type
_entity.pdbx_description
1 polymer ?
#
loop_
_entity_poly.entity_id
_entity_poly.type
_entity_poly.pdbx_seq_one_letter_code
_entity_poly.pdbx_strand_id
1 'polypeptide(L)'
;DKSQLAALSTEMKVGPAGVTILPETISKEPLGPVVRQGDDQWMDIVAMTLYALINAEELGITSGNIDNLKANPSNPNVARLVGTEGNMGELLGLGPDWSYNAIKQVGNYGEIYERTVAKIGIPRAGSVNDLWTRGGILYAPPIR
;
A
#
# COMPACT_ATOMS: atom_id res chain seq x y z
N ASP A 1 -16.37 -7.38 9.39
CA ASP A 1 -15.46 -6.22 9.21
C ASP A 1 -16.23 -5.03 8.62
N LYS A 2 -15.90 -3.78 8.99
CA LYS A 2 -16.49 -2.55 8.41
C LYS A 2 -16.19 -2.43 6.91
N SER A 3 -15.04 -2.91 6.44
CA SER A 3 -14.72 -2.92 5.00
C SER A 3 -15.69 -3.78 4.19
N GLN A 4 -16.05 -4.96 4.70
CA GLN A 4 -17.02 -5.84 4.08
C GLN A 4 -18.43 -5.23 4.08
N LEU A 5 -18.84 -4.58 5.18
CA LEU A 5 -20.13 -3.89 5.23
C LEU A 5 -20.19 -2.74 4.21
N ALA A 6 -19.11 -1.97 4.09
CA ALA A 6 -19.00 -0.90 3.09
C ALA A 6 -19.06 -1.46 1.66
N ALA A 7 -18.34 -2.55 1.38
CA ALA A 7 -18.40 -3.21 0.08
C ALA A 7 -19.82 -3.70 -0.24
N LEU A 8 -20.47 -4.41 0.69
CA LEU A 8 -21.85 -4.89 0.50
C LEU A 8 -22.82 -3.74 0.24
N SER A 9 -22.63 -2.59 0.88
CA SER A 9 -23.48 -1.41 0.66
C SER A 9 -23.47 -0.92 -0.80
N THR A 10 -22.39 -1.18 -1.55
CA THR A 10 -22.29 -0.83 -2.98
C THR A 10 -23.14 -1.73 -3.88
N GLU A 11 -23.48 -2.93 -3.42
CA GLU A 11 -24.30 -3.91 -4.16
C GLU A 11 -25.80 -3.79 -3.84
N MET A 12 -26.15 -3.06 -2.77
CA MET A 12 -27.53 -2.86 -2.36
C MET A 12 -28.26 -1.84 -3.27
N LYS A 13 -29.55 -2.06 -3.53
CA LYS A 13 -30.39 -1.16 -4.34
C LYS A 13 -30.43 0.28 -3.82
N VAL A 14 -30.33 0.45 -2.51
CA VAL A 14 -30.31 1.77 -1.85
C VAL A 14 -28.96 2.48 -1.95
N GLY A 15 -27.91 1.77 -2.39
CA GLY A 15 -26.54 2.23 -2.47
C GLY A 15 -25.91 2.55 -1.10
N PRO A 16 -24.62 2.94 -1.09
CA PRO A 16 -23.90 3.24 0.16
C PRO A 16 -24.53 4.37 0.98
N ALA A 17 -25.11 5.38 0.33
CA ALA A 17 -25.78 6.50 0.99
C ALA A 17 -27.06 6.11 1.74
N GLY A 18 -27.67 4.98 1.37
CA GLY A 18 -28.86 4.43 2.03
C GLY A 18 -28.57 3.41 3.14
N VAL A 19 -27.29 3.20 3.48
CA VAL A 19 -26.85 2.23 4.49
C VAL A 19 -26.10 2.96 5.62
N THR A 20 -26.44 2.66 6.87
CA THR A 20 -25.70 3.17 8.03
C THR A 20 -24.85 2.07 8.64
N ILE A 21 -23.53 2.27 8.63
CA ILE A 21 -22.59 1.44 9.39
C ILE A 21 -22.47 2.03 10.79
N LEU A 22 -22.78 1.22 11.81
CA LEU A 22 -22.70 1.66 13.21
C LEU A 22 -21.25 1.94 13.64
N PRO A 23 -21.04 2.87 14.59
CA PRO A 23 -19.70 3.32 14.96
C PRO A 23 -18.89 2.24 15.71
N GLU A 24 -19.53 1.28 16.36
CA GLU A 24 -18.86 0.26 17.16
C GLU A 24 -17.98 -0.67 16.31
N THR A 25 -16.80 -0.99 16.85
CA THR A 25 -15.91 -2.03 16.30
C THR A 25 -15.85 -3.16 17.31
N ILE A 26 -16.29 -4.37 16.91
CA ILE A 26 -16.42 -5.53 17.82
C ILE A 26 -15.36 -6.62 17.60
N SER A 27 -14.54 -6.52 16.55
CA SER A 27 -13.44 -7.47 16.27
C SER A 27 -12.20 -6.77 15.72
N LYS A 28 -11.06 -7.47 15.78
CA LYS A 28 -9.79 -7.09 15.14
C LYS A 28 -9.62 -7.90 13.87
N GLU A 29 -9.62 -7.24 12.72
CA GLU A 29 -9.57 -7.88 11.40
C GLU A 29 -8.41 -7.29 10.56
N PRO A 30 -7.14 -7.65 10.84
CA PRO A 30 -6.01 -7.12 10.10
C PRO A 30 -5.93 -7.77 8.71
N LEU A 31 -6.55 -7.13 7.73
CA LEU A 31 -6.52 -7.60 6.35
C LEU A 31 -5.15 -7.35 5.73
N GLY A 32 -4.53 -8.39 5.19
CA GLY A 32 -3.27 -8.32 4.48
C GLY A 32 -3.18 -9.39 3.40
N PRO A 33 -2.14 -9.33 2.55
CA PRO A 33 -1.87 -10.38 1.59
C PRO A 33 -1.65 -11.72 2.29
N VAL A 34 -2.18 -12.80 1.71
CA VAL A 34 -2.00 -14.17 2.22
C VAL A 34 -1.45 -15.03 1.09
N VAL A 35 -0.45 -15.84 1.41
CA VAL A 35 0.22 -16.75 0.48
C VAL A 35 0.23 -18.17 1.05
N ARG A 36 0.53 -19.16 0.21
CA ARG A 36 0.73 -20.54 0.64
C ARG A 36 2.02 -20.66 1.46
N GLN A 37 2.03 -21.55 2.45
CA GLN A 37 3.24 -21.93 3.16
C GLN A 37 4.22 -22.72 2.27
N GLY A 38 5.52 -22.60 2.57
CA GLY A 38 6.58 -23.35 1.89
C GLY A 38 7.05 -22.74 0.57
N ASP A 39 6.64 -21.51 0.27
CA ASP A 39 7.11 -20.71 -0.86
C ASP A 39 7.63 -19.37 -0.34
N ASP A 40 8.84 -19.40 0.22
CA ASP A 40 9.45 -18.26 0.91
C ASP A 40 9.74 -17.11 -0.07
N GLN A 41 10.20 -17.42 -1.29
CA GLN A 41 10.46 -16.40 -2.30
C GLN A 41 9.16 -15.67 -2.68
N TRP A 42 8.06 -16.39 -2.87
CA TRP A 42 6.78 -15.75 -3.16
C TRP A 42 6.26 -14.91 -1.99
N MET A 43 6.44 -15.40 -0.75
CA MET A 43 6.13 -14.63 0.45
C MET A 43 6.93 -13.31 0.50
N ASP A 44 8.23 -13.37 0.22
CA ASP A 44 9.12 -12.21 0.22
C ASP A 44 8.71 -11.20 -0.86
N ILE A 45 8.41 -11.66 -2.07
CA ILE A 45 7.93 -10.79 -3.17
C ILE A 45 6.66 -10.05 -2.77
N VAL A 46 5.69 -10.76 -2.20
CA VAL A 46 4.40 -10.17 -1.78
C VAL A 46 4.60 -9.19 -0.63
N ALA A 47 5.40 -9.54 0.38
CA ALA A 47 5.69 -8.67 1.51
C ALA A 47 6.44 -7.40 1.08
N MET A 48 7.50 -7.56 0.29
CA MET A 48 8.32 -6.45 -0.21
C MET A 48 7.53 -5.53 -1.15
N THR A 49 6.60 -6.05 -1.92
CA THR A 49 5.67 -5.22 -2.72
C THR A 49 4.84 -4.31 -1.83
N LEU A 50 4.22 -4.84 -0.76
CA LEU A 50 3.46 -4.02 0.18
C LEU A 50 4.35 -2.97 0.85
N TYR A 51 5.56 -3.36 1.28
CA TYR A 51 6.51 -2.44 1.91
C TYR A 51 6.97 -1.33 0.95
N ALA A 52 7.19 -1.63 -0.32
CA ALA A 52 7.54 -0.61 -1.32
C ALA A 52 6.43 0.42 -1.49
N LEU A 53 5.17 -0.01 -1.54
CA LEU A 53 4.01 0.88 -1.69
C LEU A 53 3.83 1.81 -0.48
N ILE A 54 4.08 1.30 0.74
CA ILE A 54 4.00 2.09 1.98
C ILE A 54 5.20 3.06 2.07
N ASN A 55 6.43 2.59 1.83
CA ASN A 55 7.63 3.46 1.84
C ASN A 55 7.53 4.55 0.76
N ALA A 56 6.97 4.25 -0.40
CA ALA A 56 6.74 5.25 -1.45
C ALA A 56 5.86 6.39 -0.94
N GLU A 57 4.78 6.06 -0.23
CA GLU A 57 3.91 7.07 0.35
C GLU A 57 4.63 7.89 1.44
N GLU A 58 5.37 7.22 2.32
CA GLU A 58 6.13 7.88 3.39
C GLU A 58 7.18 8.85 2.84
N LEU A 59 7.79 8.52 1.69
CA LEU A 59 8.76 9.35 0.99
C LEU A 59 8.13 10.38 0.03
N GLY A 60 6.79 10.44 -0.07
CA GLY A 60 6.09 11.34 -0.99
C GLY A 60 6.24 10.98 -2.47
N ILE A 61 6.59 9.74 -2.79
CA ILE A 61 6.68 9.20 -4.14
C ILE A 61 5.29 8.75 -4.60
N THR A 62 4.87 9.20 -5.77
CA THR A 62 3.58 8.87 -6.38
C THR A 62 3.79 8.27 -7.77
N SER A 63 2.74 7.65 -8.31
CA SER A 63 2.72 7.21 -9.72
C SER A 63 3.06 8.34 -10.71
N GLY A 64 2.74 9.59 -10.34
CA GLY A 64 2.93 10.78 -11.17
C GLY A 64 4.33 11.41 -11.10
N ASN A 65 5.10 11.21 -10.03
CA ASN A 65 6.43 11.81 -9.88
C ASN A 65 7.60 10.80 -9.96
N ILE A 66 7.31 9.50 -9.94
CA ILE A 66 8.34 8.47 -9.81
C ILE A 66 9.35 8.45 -10.97
N ASP A 67 8.94 8.79 -12.20
CA ASP A 67 9.85 8.83 -13.36
C ASP A 67 10.97 9.86 -13.13
N ASN A 68 10.60 11.03 -12.60
CA ASN A 68 11.56 12.10 -12.30
C ASN A 68 12.50 11.70 -11.17
N LEU A 69 11.97 11.04 -10.14
CA LEU A 69 12.75 10.56 -9.01
C LEU A 69 13.66 9.38 -9.37
N LYS A 70 13.30 8.58 -10.37
CA LYS A 70 14.18 7.55 -10.93
C LYS A 70 15.32 8.17 -11.74
N ALA A 71 15.05 9.18 -12.54
CA ALA A 71 16.09 9.89 -13.28
C ALA A 71 17.02 10.68 -12.37
N ASN A 72 16.49 11.28 -11.28
CA ASN A 72 17.22 12.12 -10.35
C ASN A 72 16.80 11.83 -8.90
N PRO A 73 17.31 10.75 -8.27
CA PRO A 73 16.97 10.42 -6.89
C PRO A 73 17.41 11.51 -5.93
N SER A 74 16.51 11.92 -5.03
CA SER A 74 16.78 13.01 -4.09
C SER A 74 17.68 12.61 -2.90
N ASN A 75 17.74 11.31 -2.58
CA ASN A 75 18.57 10.73 -1.53
C ASN A 75 18.72 9.20 -1.72
N PRO A 76 19.59 8.51 -0.95
CA PRO A 76 19.80 7.07 -1.09
C PRO A 76 18.57 6.19 -0.83
N ASN A 77 17.64 6.60 0.03
CA ASN A 77 16.41 5.81 0.28
C ASN A 77 15.51 5.83 -0.97
N VAL A 78 15.39 7.00 -1.61
CA VAL A 78 14.68 7.12 -2.90
C VAL A 78 15.41 6.30 -3.98
N ALA A 79 16.75 6.40 -4.06
CA ALA A 79 17.54 5.68 -5.05
C ALA A 79 17.35 4.15 -4.96
N ARG A 80 17.33 3.59 -3.75
CA ARG A 80 17.06 2.15 -3.53
C ARG A 80 15.63 1.79 -3.88
N LEU A 81 14.66 2.61 -3.46
CA LEU A 81 13.25 2.35 -3.73
C LEU A 81 12.90 2.41 -5.22
N VAL A 82 13.54 3.27 -6.01
CA VAL A 82 13.28 3.39 -7.46
C VAL A 82 14.18 2.48 -8.33
N GLY A 83 15.05 1.69 -7.70
CA GLY A 83 15.87 0.67 -8.38
C GLY A 83 17.16 1.18 -9.01
N THR A 84 17.62 2.39 -8.66
CA THR A 84 18.90 2.95 -9.17
C THR A 84 20.10 2.62 -8.28
N GLU A 85 19.87 2.08 -7.08
CA GLU A 85 20.90 1.64 -6.14
C GLU A 85 20.44 0.35 -5.43
N GLY A 86 21.38 -0.49 -5.01
CA GLY A 86 21.11 -1.71 -4.24
C GLY A 86 20.81 -2.94 -5.09
N ASN A 87 20.62 -4.08 -4.44
CA ASN A 87 20.44 -5.38 -5.10
C ASN A 87 19.17 -6.13 -4.63
N MET A 88 18.22 -5.43 -3.99
CA MET A 88 17.00 -6.06 -3.45
C MET A 88 16.20 -6.82 -4.53
N GLY A 89 16.13 -6.29 -5.75
CA GLY A 89 15.46 -6.99 -6.85
C GLY A 89 16.08 -8.37 -7.12
N GLU A 90 17.41 -8.47 -7.17
CA GLU A 90 18.12 -9.72 -7.37
C GLU A 90 17.86 -10.72 -6.24
N LEU A 91 17.86 -10.26 -4.98
CA LEU A 91 17.54 -11.10 -3.81
C LEU A 91 16.11 -11.66 -3.86
N LEU A 92 15.19 -10.94 -4.52
CA LEU A 92 13.82 -11.39 -4.77
C LEU A 92 13.67 -12.24 -6.04
N GLY A 93 14.73 -12.36 -6.86
CA GLY A 93 14.65 -12.99 -8.19
C GLY A 93 13.90 -12.15 -9.23
N LEU A 94 13.86 -10.83 -9.04
CA LEU A 94 13.21 -9.84 -9.90
C LEU A 94 14.25 -8.88 -10.52
N GLY A 95 13.81 -8.06 -11.49
CA GLY A 95 14.62 -6.96 -12.00
C GLY A 95 14.81 -5.85 -10.96
N PRO A 96 15.86 -5.00 -11.09
CA PRO A 96 16.10 -3.88 -10.17
C PRO A 96 14.92 -2.90 -10.11
N ASP A 97 14.11 -2.84 -11.17
CA ASP A 97 12.97 -1.94 -11.33
C ASP A 97 11.66 -2.45 -10.71
N TRP A 98 11.67 -3.55 -9.94
CA TRP A 98 10.46 -4.20 -9.43
C TRP A 98 9.52 -3.25 -8.66
N SER A 99 10.06 -2.47 -7.72
CA SER A 99 9.32 -1.53 -6.88
C SER A 99 8.88 -0.31 -7.69
N TYR A 100 9.76 0.21 -8.55
CA TYR A 100 9.43 1.26 -9.51
C TYR A 100 8.22 0.86 -10.36
N ASN A 101 8.23 -0.35 -10.92
CA ASN A 101 7.15 -0.85 -11.76
C ASN A 101 5.83 -0.97 -10.99
N ALA A 102 5.86 -1.44 -9.73
CA ALA A 102 4.68 -1.51 -8.90
C ALA A 102 4.09 -0.11 -8.65
N ILE A 103 4.89 0.82 -8.13
CA ILE A 103 4.44 2.18 -7.80
C ILE A 103 4.00 2.93 -9.07
N LYS A 104 4.68 2.73 -10.20
CA LYS A 104 4.29 3.38 -11.46
C LYS A 104 2.92 2.92 -11.94
N GLN A 105 2.63 1.62 -11.82
CA GLN A 105 1.38 1.05 -12.33
C GLN A 105 0.19 1.29 -11.40
N VAL A 106 0.40 1.19 -10.08
CA VAL A 106 -0.71 1.22 -9.11
C VAL A 106 -0.63 2.37 -8.11
N GLY A 107 0.37 3.24 -8.19
CA GLY A 107 0.60 4.29 -7.20
C GLY A 107 1.11 3.75 -5.86
N ASN A 108 1.40 4.66 -4.93
CA ASN A 108 1.74 4.30 -3.56
C ASN A 108 0.50 3.81 -2.77
N TYR A 109 0.69 3.38 -1.53
CA TYR A 109 -0.40 2.85 -0.69
C TYR A 109 -1.56 3.85 -0.53
N GLY A 110 -1.26 5.13 -0.31
CA GLY A 110 -2.26 6.18 -0.21
C GLY A 110 -3.06 6.37 -1.51
N GLU A 111 -2.41 6.41 -2.67
CA GLU A 111 -3.08 6.50 -3.98
C GLU A 111 -4.00 5.29 -4.22
N ILE A 112 -3.62 4.10 -3.75
CA ILE A 112 -4.45 2.89 -3.80
C ILE A 112 -5.68 3.06 -2.92
N TYR A 113 -5.47 3.44 -1.66
CA TYR A 113 -6.55 3.56 -0.69
C TYR A 113 -7.57 4.63 -1.10
N GLU A 114 -7.11 5.82 -1.51
CA GLU A 114 -7.96 6.93 -1.90
C GLU A 114 -8.81 6.61 -3.13
N ARG A 115 -8.27 5.87 -4.11
CA ARG A 115 -9.06 5.51 -5.29
C ARG A 115 -10.02 4.34 -5.07
N THR A 116 -9.86 3.57 -3.98
CA THR A 116 -10.62 2.34 -3.70
C THR A 116 -11.47 2.48 -2.43
N VAL A 117 -10.86 2.24 -1.27
CA VAL A 117 -11.52 2.12 0.04
C VAL A 117 -12.16 3.44 0.48
N ALA A 118 -11.50 4.58 0.22
CA ALA A 118 -12.08 5.88 0.55
C ALA A 118 -13.38 6.15 -0.24
N LYS A 119 -13.47 5.68 -1.49
CA LYS A 119 -14.66 5.88 -2.34
C LYS A 119 -15.90 5.14 -1.85
N ILE A 120 -15.72 4.08 -1.06
CA ILE A 120 -16.82 3.33 -0.46
C ILE A 120 -17.14 3.81 0.97
N GLY A 121 -16.68 5.01 1.34
CA GLY A 121 -17.07 5.67 2.59
C GLY A 121 -16.23 5.31 3.81
N ILE A 122 -15.03 4.74 3.62
CA ILE A 122 -14.11 4.44 4.71
C ILE A 122 -12.92 5.40 4.63
N PRO A 123 -12.93 6.52 5.38
CA PRO A 123 -11.84 7.48 5.35
C PRO A 123 -10.56 6.89 5.94
N ARG A 124 -9.41 7.34 5.41
CA ARG A 124 -8.09 6.87 5.86
C ARG A 124 -7.50 7.71 6.98
N ALA A 125 -7.60 9.03 6.87
CA ALA A 125 -6.94 9.97 7.75
C ALA A 125 -7.35 9.74 9.22
N GLY A 126 -6.37 9.62 10.11
CA GLY A 126 -6.61 9.34 11.54
C GLY A 126 -7.11 7.93 11.85
N SER A 127 -7.11 7.02 10.88
CA SER A 127 -7.43 5.60 11.09
C SER A 127 -6.17 4.77 11.32
N VAL A 128 -6.34 3.50 11.69
CA VAL A 128 -5.23 2.53 11.75
C VAL A 128 -4.54 2.32 10.40
N ASN A 129 -5.23 2.57 9.28
CA ASN A 129 -4.67 2.48 7.94
C ASN A 129 -3.87 3.74 7.53
N ASP A 130 -3.74 4.74 8.40
CA ASP A 130 -2.87 5.88 8.15
C ASP A 130 -1.39 5.49 8.33
N LEU A 131 -0.46 6.33 7.86
CA LEU A 131 0.97 6.11 8.12
C LEU A 131 1.27 6.21 9.62
N TRP A 132 2.27 5.45 10.06
CA TRP A 132 2.76 5.51 11.44
C TRP A 132 3.18 6.92 11.86
N THR A 133 3.76 7.71 10.95
CA THR A 133 4.13 9.13 11.16
C THR A 133 2.93 10.06 11.34
N ARG A 134 1.72 9.58 11.02
CA ARG A 134 0.45 10.31 11.13
C ARG A 134 -0.51 9.68 12.16
N GLY A 135 0.01 8.79 13.02
CA GLY A 135 -0.75 8.17 14.11
C GLY A 135 -1.47 6.87 13.74
N GLY A 136 -1.29 6.36 12.51
CA GLY A 136 -1.75 5.02 12.12
C GLY A 136 -0.75 3.92 12.49
N ILE A 137 -0.93 2.72 11.95
CA ILE A 137 -0.05 1.56 12.21
C ILE A 137 0.65 1.03 10.96
N LEU A 138 0.50 1.68 9.81
CA LEU A 138 1.25 1.30 8.62
C LEU A 138 2.70 1.76 8.75
N TYR A 139 3.54 0.79 9.13
CA TYR A 139 4.98 0.91 9.28
C TYR A 139 5.63 -0.17 8.42
N ALA A 140 6.35 0.25 7.38
CA ALA A 140 7.08 -0.68 6.52
C ALA A 140 8.57 -0.68 6.88
N PRO A 141 9.22 -1.85 6.91
CA PRO A 141 10.67 -1.92 6.96
C PRO A 141 11.29 -1.11 5.80
N PRO A 142 12.43 -0.44 6.03
CA PRO A 142 13.12 0.30 4.98
C PRO A 142 13.71 -0.66 3.95
N ILE A 143 13.60 -0.32 2.66
CA ILE A 143 14.28 -1.06 1.58
C ILE A 143 15.76 -0.66 1.57
N ARG A 144 16.61 -1.59 2.00
CA ARG A 144 18.06 -1.40 2.17
C ARG A 144 18.82 -2.58 1.59
#